data_AF-A0A1Y4VIV1-F1
#
_entry.id   AF-A0A1Y4VIV1-F1
#
_cell.length_a   1.000
_cell.length_b   1.000
_cell.length_c   1.000
_cell.angle_alpha   90.00
_cell.angle_beta   90.00
_cell.angle_gamma   90.00
#
_symmetry.space_group_name_H-M   'P 1'
#
loop_
_entity.id
_entity.type
_entity.pdbx_description
1 polymer ?
#
loop_
_entity_poly.entity_id
_entity_poly.type
_entity_poly.pdbx_seq_one_letter_code
_entity_poly.pdbx_strand_id
1 'polypeptide(L)'
;MTTELLKIMKEDIKQCEDAQSSNKGTEKLYQTLIDKYNGIFEGFGKAAIEDSEFSYRPELNAIKEKLELIIATDKDKDPLFDFKVMYEEDLESLKNAISDSANKETPEFAKLQLYKDVTAKYHPYIPKLSDGLYFYISSQAFYDDVSGDSLFHNLRQVYNKMLSFKALGFPSLQETIPQGAPMVQITNTNENKIDINISFNDVRRKIENMSALPDAEIEEILHKIDELEKIVKSSDRKSKKWENVKGVIKWIADKGVDVGIALLPLLLQIK
;
A
#
# COMPACT_ATOMS: atom_id res chain seq x y z
N MET A 1 -5.40 -6.77 -5.20
CA MET A 1 -4.12 -6.85 -5.96
C MET A 1 -3.48 -8.21 -5.73
N THR A 2 -2.71 -8.75 -6.69
CA THR A 2 -1.94 -9.99 -6.43
C THR A 2 -0.64 -9.67 -5.69
N THR A 3 -0.08 -10.61 -4.94
CA THR A 3 1.19 -10.38 -4.22
C THR A 3 2.37 -10.13 -5.17
N GLU A 4 2.36 -10.76 -6.35
CA GLU A 4 3.35 -10.49 -7.41
C GLU A 4 3.24 -9.06 -7.95
N LEU A 5 2.02 -8.59 -8.22
CA LEU A 5 1.81 -7.21 -8.67
C LEU A 5 2.23 -6.21 -7.57
N LEU A 6 1.95 -6.50 -6.30
CA LEU A 6 2.41 -5.68 -5.18
C LEU A 6 3.94 -5.60 -5.12
N LYS A 7 4.64 -6.72 -5.29
CA LYS A 7 6.10 -6.76 -5.30
C LYS A 7 6.67 -5.90 -6.44
N ILE A 8 6.12 -6.04 -7.65
CA ILE A 8 6.50 -5.23 -8.81
C ILE A 8 6.28 -3.73 -8.52
N MET A 9 5.12 -3.38 -7.94
CA MET A 9 4.81 -1.99 -7.60
C MET A 9 5.77 -1.42 -6.54
N LYS A 10 6.11 -2.19 -5.51
CA LYS A 10 7.10 -1.78 -4.49
C LYS A 10 8.50 -1.57 -5.09
N GLU A 11 8.93 -2.45 -5.98
CA GLU A 11 10.22 -2.32 -6.68
C GLU A 11 10.25 -1.08 -7.59
N ASP A 12 9.17 -0.84 -8.34
CA ASP A 12 9.05 0.34 -9.20
C ASP A 12 8.97 1.65 -8.40
N ILE A 13 8.27 1.66 -7.26
CA ILE A 13 8.26 2.78 -6.29
C ILE A 13 9.69 3.12 -5.89
N LYS A 14 10.48 2.11 -5.51
CA LYS A 14 11.88 2.31 -5.14
C LYS A 14 12.71 2.87 -6.30
N GLN A 15 12.49 2.38 -7.53
CA GLN A 15 13.17 2.93 -8.71
C GLN A 15 12.81 4.41 -8.95
N CYS A 16 11.56 4.80 -8.72
CA CYS A 16 11.14 6.21 -8.78
C CYS A 16 11.81 7.07 -7.70
N GLU A 17 12.01 6.54 -6.49
CA GLU A 17 12.74 7.22 -5.41
C GLU A 17 14.22 7.39 -5.74
N ASP A 18 14.89 6.32 -6.18
CA ASP A 18 16.30 6.33 -6.54
C ASP A 18 16.56 7.31 -7.70
N ALA A 19 15.63 7.39 -8.66
CA ALA A 19 15.69 8.31 -9.79
C ALA A 19 15.59 9.80 -9.42
N GLN A 20 15.18 10.15 -8.19
CA GLN A 20 15.18 11.55 -7.76
C GLN A 20 16.60 12.13 -7.67
N SER A 21 17.60 11.27 -7.43
CA SER A 21 19.01 11.66 -7.26
C SER A 21 19.69 12.13 -8.56
N SER A 22 19.18 11.77 -9.74
CA SER A 22 19.82 12.05 -11.02
C SER A 22 18.82 12.13 -12.17
N ASN A 23 19.02 13.05 -13.13
CA ASN A 23 18.16 13.10 -14.31
C ASN A 23 18.45 11.98 -15.34
N LYS A 24 19.51 11.21 -15.15
CA LYS A 24 19.96 10.25 -16.15
C LYS A 24 18.99 9.06 -16.22
N GLY A 25 18.34 8.87 -17.36
CA GLY A 25 17.47 7.72 -17.63
C GLY A 25 16.04 7.85 -17.09
N THR A 26 15.67 9.02 -16.57
CA THR A 26 14.34 9.28 -15.99
C THR A 26 13.23 9.17 -17.02
N GLU A 27 13.45 9.65 -18.26
CA GLU A 27 12.53 9.52 -19.39
C GLU A 27 12.24 8.04 -19.72
N LYS A 28 13.29 7.23 -19.86
CA LYS A 28 13.16 5.81 -20.18
C LYS A 28 12.41 5.07 -19.06
N LEU A 29 12.73 5.38 -17.80
CA LEU A 29 12.03 4.80 -16.66
C LEU A 29 10.55 5.21 -16.68
N TYR A 30 10.26 6.49 -16.89
CA TYR A 30 8.90 7.01 -16.96
C TYR A 30 8.08 6.29 -18.05
N GLN A 31 8.60 6.23 -19.27
CA GLN A 31 7.91 5.56 -20.39
C GLN A 31 7.66 4.08 -20.09
N THR A 32 8.65 3.38 -19.52
CA THR A 32 8.52 1.97 -19.12
C THR A 32 7.41 1.77 -18.09
N LEU A 33 7.31 2.65 -17.09
CA LEU A 33 6.29 2.56 -16.04
C LEU A 33 4.90 2.91 -16.58
N ILE A 34 4.79 3.94 -17.43
CA ILE A 34 3.52 4.30 -18.09
C ILE A 34 2.99 3.15 -18.93
N ASP A 35 3.85 2.54 -19.77
CA ASP A 35 3.45 1.41 -20.62
C ASP A 35 3.03 0.20 -19.77
N LYS A 36 3.77 -0.10 -18.70
CA LYS A 36 3.47 -1.19 -17.77
C LYS A 36 2.10 -1.00 -17.11
N TYR A 37 1.85 0.18 -16.54
CA TYR A 37 0.69 0.40 -15.69
C TYR A 37 -0.56 0.84 -16.44
N ASN A 38 -0.47 1.46 -17.62
CA ASN A 38 -1.65 1.69 -18.47
C ASN A 38 -2.29 0.37 -18.94
N GLY A 39 -1.51 -0.71 -19.07
CA GLY A 39 -2.03 -2.04 -19.37
C GLY A 39 -2.79 -2.70 -18.21
N ILE A 40 -2.63 -2.18 -16.98
CA ILE A 40 -3.20 -2.75 -15.75
C ILE A 40 -4.32 -1.85 -15.20
N PHE A 41 -4.10 -0.54 -15.22
CA PHE A 41 -4.97 0.48 -14.67
C PHE A 41 -5.39 1.44 -15.78
N GLU A 42 -6.69 1.45 -16.09
CA GLU A 42 -7.23 2.35 -17.09
C GLU A 42 -6.99 3.82 -16.70
N GLY A 43 -6.36 4.58 -17.60
CA GLY A 43 -6.07 5.99 -17.38
C GLY A 43 -4.92 6.28 -16.40
N PHE A 44 -4.00 5.33 -16.19
CA PHE A 44 -2.89 5.48 -15.24
C PHE A 44 -2.01 6.72 -15.51
N GLY A 45 -1.65 6.95 -16.77
CA GLY A 45 -0.90 8.15 -17.18
C GLY A 45 -0.77 8.31 -18.69
N LYS A 46 -0.19 9.43 -19.11
CA LYS A 46 0.02 9.76 -20.53
C LYS A 46 1.45 9.43 -20.95
N ALA A 47 1.62 8.93 -22.16
CA ALA A 47 2.96 8.74 -22.74
C ALA A 47 3.71 10.09 -22.80
N ALA A 48 5.04 10.02 -22.68
CA ALA A 48 5.90 11.18 -22.84
C ALA A 48 5.78 11.76 -24.25
N ILE A 49 5.90 13.08 -24.38
CA ILE A 49 6.13 13.74 -25.66
C ILE A 49 7.65 13.90 -25.77
N GLU A 50 8.26 13.34 -26.81
CA GLU A 50 9.70 13.44 -27.05
C GLU A 50 10.11 14.91 -27.19
N ASP A 51 10.70 15.49 -26.13
CA ASP A 51 11.47 16.73 -26.23
C ASP A 51 12.64 16.69 -25.23
N SER A 52 13.85 16.85 -25.76
CA SER A 52 15.08 16.22 -25.26
C SER A 52 15.79 16.92 -24.09
N GLU A 53 15.07 17.70 -23.28
CA GLU A 53 15.67 18.42 -22.14
C GLU A 53 14.84 18.37 -20.84
N PHE A 54 13.69 17.69 -20.84
CA PHE A 54 12.82 17.67 -19.68
C PHE A 54 13.27 16.66 -18.62
N SER A 55 13.24 17.08 -17.35
CA SER A 55 13.52 16.17 -16.22
C SER A 55 12.24 15.47 -15.82
N TYR A 56 12.13 14.16 -16.10
CA TYR A 56 10.95 13.34 -15.75
C TYR A 56 10.83 12.99 -14.26
N ARG A 57 11.64 13.61 -13.39
CA ARG A 57 11.65 13.34 -11.95
C ARG A 57 10.32 13.67 -11.25
N PRO A 58 9.67 14.82 -11.52
CA PRO A 58 8.33 15.10 -11.01
C PRO A 58 7.30 14.05 -11.43
N GLU A 59 7.37 13.59 -12.67
CA GLU A 59 6.46 12.59 -13.24
C GLU A 59 6.68 11.22 -12.62
N LEU A 60 7.94 10.82 -12.40
CA LEU A 60 8.29 9.61 -11.66
C LEU A 60 7.81 9.67 -10.20
N ASN A 61 7.91 10.84 -9.56
CA ASN A 61 7.34 11.03 -8.22
C ASN A 61 5.80 10.93 -8.24
N ALA A 62 5.14 11.46 -9.27
CA ALA A 62 3.69 11.31 -9.43
C ALA A 62 3.28 9.84 -9.67
N ILE A 63 4.07 9.07 -10.41
CA ILE A 63 3.87 7.62 -10.57
C ILE A 63 4.02 6.93 -9.21
N LYS A 64 5.08 7.23 -8.44
CA LYS A 64 5.28 6.69 -7.09
C LYS A 64 4.03 6.89 -6.23
N GLU A 65 3.58 8.13 -6.08
CA GLU A 65 2.42 8.50 -5.24
C GLU A 65 1.14 7.76 -5.70
N LYS A 66 0.92 7.63 -7.02
CA LYS A 66 -0.21 6.86 -7.56
C LYS A 66 -0.12 5.38 -7.19
N LEU A 67 1.05 4.77 -7.32
CA LEU A 67 1.25 3.36 -6.96
C LEU A 67 1.03 3.16 -5.45
N GLU A 68 1.53 4.05 -4.61
CA GLU A 68 1.30 4.03 -3.15
C GLU A 68 -0.19 4.15 -2.81
N LEU A 69 -0.93 5.05 -3.47
CA LEU A 69 -2.38 5.18 -3.28
C LEU A 69 -3.13 3.93 -3.73
N ILE A 70 -2.74 3.31 -4.84
CA ILE A 70 -3.33 2.06 -5.31
C ILE A 70 -3.08 0.94 -4.28
N ILE A 71 -1.86 0.84 -3.74
CA ILE A 71 -1.54 -0.13 -2.69
C ILE A 71 -2.39 0.14 -1.44
N ALA A 72 -2.49 1.40 -0.98
CA ALA A 72 -3.27 1.78 0.19
C ALA A 72 -4.77 1.48 0.02
N THR A 73 -5.35 1.81 -1.13
CA THR A 73 -6.76 1.53 -1.41
C THR A 73 -7.05 0.04 -1.63
N ASP A 74 -6.05 -0.77 -1.96
CA ASP A 74 -6.19 -2.22 -2.04
C ASP A 74 -6.10 -2.87 -0.64
N LYS A 75 -5.26 -2.32 0.26
CA LYS A 75 -5.24 -2.70 1.68
C LYS A 75 -6.60 -2.54 2.34
N ASP A 76 -7.30 -1.45 2.06
CA ASP A 76 -8.63 -1.18 2.63
C ASP A 76 -9.70 -2.18 2.14
N LYS A 77 -9.48 -2.84 1.00
CA LYS A 77 -10.43 -3.80 0.41
C LYS A 77 -10.22 -5.23 0.91
N ASP A 78 -9.03 -5.55 1.40
CA ASP A 78 -8.67 -6.88 1.89
C ASP A 78 -8.17 -6.80 3.34
N PRO A 79 -9.01 -7.11 4.34
CA PRO A 79 -8.61 -7.06 5.75
C PRO A 79 -7.48 -8.04 6.09
N LEU A 80 -7.15 -8.98 5.19
CA LEU A 80 -6.03 -9.90 5.33
C LEU A 80 -4.80 -9.48 4.49
N PHE A 81 -4.78 -8.29 3.91
CA PHE A 81 -3.69 -7.85 3.03
C PHE A 81 -2.32 -7.98 3.71
N ASP A 82 -2.14 -7.34 4.87
CA ASP A 82 -0.84 -7.35 5.56
C ASP A 82 -0.45 -8.78 6.00
N PHE A 83 -1.44 -9.61 6.37
CA PHE A 83 -1.21 -11.03 6.63
C PHE A 83 -0.68 -11.75 5.38
N LYS A 84 -1.32 -11.58 4.22
CA LYS A 84 -0.91 -12.24 2.96
C LYS A 84 0.46 -11.80 2.48
N VAL A 85 0.81 -10.54 2.70
CA VAL A 85 2.15 -10.01 2.39
C VAL A 85 3.21 -10.68 3.27
N MET A 86 3.03 -10.62 4.59
CA MET A 86 3.94 -11.29 5.54
C MET A 86 4.06 -12.79 5.26
N TYR A 87 2.94 -13.44 4.93
CA TYR A 87 2.87 -14.85 4.59
C TYR A 87 3.73 -15.20 3.37
N GLU A 88 3.67 -14.38 2.32
CA GLU A 88 4.43 -14.61 1.11
C GLU A 88 5.93 -14.42 1.34
N GLU A 89 6.30 -13.36 2.07
CA GLU A 89 7.69 -13.07 2.41
C GLU A 89 8.31 -14.22 3.23
N ASP A 90 7.57 -14.75 4.22
CA ASP A 90 8.01 -15.91 5.00
C ASP A 90 8.06 -17.19 4.15
N LEU A 91 7.10 -17.41 3.24
CA LEU A 91 7.08 -18.57 2.35
C LEU A 91 8.29 -18.60 1.41
N GLU A 92 8.66 -17.45 0.84
CA GLU A 92 9.85 -17.31 0.00
C GLU A 92 11.14 -17.46 0.84
N SER A 93 11.17 -16.93 2.06
CA SER A 93 12.30 -17.12 2.98
C SER A 93 12.52 -18.60 3.31
N LEU A 94 11.45 -19.34 3.59
CA LEU A 94 11.50 -20.80 3.81
C LEU A 94 12.01 -21.53 2.57
N LYS A 95 11.49 -21.20 1.39
CA LYS A 95 11.90 -21.81 0.12
C LYS A 95 13.39 -21.60 -0.15
N ASN A 96 13.90 -20.39 0.10
CA ASN A 96 15.32 -20.08 -0.02
C ASN A 96 16.16 -20.86 0.99
N ALA A 97 15.76 -20.90 2.26
CA ALA A 97 16.45 -21.67 3.31
C ALA A 97 16.49 -23.18 3.03
N ILE A 98 15.42 -23.74 2.46
CA ILE A 98 15.34 -25.16 2.07
C ILE A 98 16.25 -25.45 0.86
N SER A 99 16.32 -24.52 -0.09
CA SER A 99 17.13 -24.67 -1.32
C SER A 99 18.63 -24.59 -1.03
N ASP A 100 19.03 -23.83 -0.01
CA ASP A 100 20.42 -23.74 0.45
C ASP A 100 20.79 -24.87 1.42
N SER A 101 20.73 -26.13 0.98
CA SER A 101 20.99 -27.29 1.86
C SER A 101 22.41 -27.32 2.44
N ALA A 102 23.35 -26.60 1.82
CA ALA A 102 24.74 -26.51 2.26
C ALA A 102 25.01 -25.34 3.24
N ASN A 103 23.98 -24.56 3.61
CA ASN A 103 24.08 -23.40 4.49
C ASN A 103 25.11 -22.35 4.00
N LYS A 104 25.23 -22.16 2.68
CA LYS A 104 26.19 -21.22 2.08
C LYS A 104 25.71 -19.77 2.19
N GLU A 105 24.43 -19.55 1.96
CA GLU A 105 23.80 -18.23 1.94
C GLU A 105 23.10 -17.95 3.27
N THR A 106 22.40 -18.94 3.81
CA THR A 106 21.69 -18.85 5.07
C THR A 106 22.33 -19.80 6.08
N PRO A 107 23.05 -19.29 7.10
CA PRO A 107 23.64 -20.13 8.12
C PRO A 107 22.57 -20.81 8.96
N GLU A 108 22.90 -21.96 9.55
CA GLU A 108 21.94 -22.82 10.24
C GLU A 108 21.21 -22.12 11.40
N PHE A 109 21.90 -21.29 12.18
CA PHE A 109 21.27 -20.53 13.26
C PHE A 109 20.18 -19.58 12.75
N ALA A 110 20.38 -18.98 11.56
CA ALA A 110 19.39 -18.10 10.95
C ALA A 110 18.18 -18.89 10.44
N LYS A 111 18.39 -20.14 10.01
CA LYS A 111 17.30 -21.06 9.65
C LYS A 111 16.50 -21.51 10.85
N LEU A 112 17.15 -21.77 11.99
CA LEU A 112 16.48 -22.07 13.24
C LEU A 112 15.63 -20.88 13.70
N GLN A 113 16.15 -19.66 13.60
CA GLN A 113 15.39 -18.46 13.91
C GLN A 113 14.17 -18.30 12.99
N LEU A 114 14.36 -18.46 11.67
CA LEU A 114 13.28 -18.45 10.70
C LEU A 114 12.20 -19.49 11.04
N TYR A 115 12.59 -20.72 11.36
CA TYR A 115 11.66 -21.77 11.77
C TYR A 115 10.83 -21.36 12.99
N LYS A 116 11.47 -20.80 14.03
CA LYS A 116 10.78 -20.32 15.24
C LYS A 116 9.83 -19.17 14.95
N ASP A 117 10.28 -18.18 14.18
CA ASP A 117 9.47 -17.01 13.84
C ASP A 117 8.23 -17.41 13.05
N VAL A 118 8.39 -18.26 12.03
CA VAL A 118 7.30 -18.76 11.20
C VAL A 118 6.33 -19.60 12.01
N THR A 119 6.81 -20.53 12.83
CA THR A 119 5.93 -21.37 13.65
C THR A 119 5.16 -20.54 14.68
N ALA A 120 5.80 -19.55 15.30
CA ALA A 120 5.13 -18.63 16.22
C ALA A 120 4.03 -17.79 15.52
N LYS A 121 4.31 -17.28 14.31
CA LYS A 121 3.35 -16.51 13.52
C LYS A 121 2.13 -17.34 13.10
N TYR A 122 2.34 -18.58 12.66
CA TYR A 122 1.32 -19.31 11.91
C TYR A 122 0.69 -20.51 12.64
N HIS A 123 1.25 -20.98 13.76
CA HIS A 123 0.64 -22.05 14.56
C HIS A 123 -0.83 -21.79 14.94
N PRO A 124 -1.23 -20.56 15.32
CA PRO A 124 -2.64 -20.29 15.66
C PRO A 124 -3.60 -20.40 14.48
N TYR A 125 -3.10 -20.27 13.24
CA TYR A 125 -3.94 -20.13 12.05
C TYR A 125 -3.93 -21.37 11.17
N ILE A 126 -2.80 -22.08 11.04
CA ILE A 126 -2.68 -23.23 10.16
C ILE A 126 -3.05 -24.50 10.92
N PRO A 127 -4.15 -25.19 10.55
CA PRO A 127 -4.55 -26.41 11.23
C PRO A 127 -3.43 -27.44 11.23
N LYS A 128 -3.15 -28.01 12.41
CA LYS A 128 -2.15 -29.07 12.58
C LYS A 128 -0.77 -28.68 12.06
N LEU A 129 -0.38 -27.40 12.16
CA LEU A 129 0.94 -26.95 11.72
C LEU A 129 2.06 -27.79 12.35
N SER A 130 1.93 -28.08 13.64
CA SER A 130 2.87 -28.82 14.46
C SER A 130 3.03 -30.31 14.14
N ASP A 131 2.03 -30.94 13.51
CA ASP A 131 2.01 -32.39 13.35
C ASP A 131 3.17 -32.88 12.47
N GLY A 132 3.95 -33.85 12.97
CA GLY A 132 5.08 -34.43 12.23
C GLY A 132 6.35 -33.57 12.20
N LEU A 133 6.44 -32.54 13.05
CA LEU A 133 7.67 -31.78 13.28
C LEU A 133 8.50 -32.42 14.39
N TYR A 134 9.81 -32.51 14.15
CA TYR A 134 10.77 -32.90 15.18
C TYR A 134 10.76 -31.89 16.33
N PHE A 135 10.86 -32.39 17.55
CA PHE A 135 10.93 -31.61 18.79
C PHE A 135 9.79 -30.60 19.00
N TYR A 136 8.61 -30.86 18.44
CA TYR A 136 7.39 -30.21 18.91
C TYR A 136 6.87 -30.94 20.15
N ILE A 137 6.77 -30.21 21.27
CA ILE A 137 6.28 -30.71 22.55
C ILE A 137 4.80 -30.35 22.66
N SER A 138 3.94 -31.27 22.23
CA SER A 138 2.48 -31.06 22.16
C SER A 138 1.85 -30.71 23.51
N SER A 139 2.37 -31.26 24.61
CA SER A 139 1.88 -30.96 25.96
C SER A 139 2.08 -29.52 26.41
N GLN A 140 2.96 -28.77 25.72
CA GLN A 140 3.29 -27.37 26.03
C GLN A 140 3.02 -26.44 24.85
N ALA A 141 2.53 -26.96 23.72
CA ALA A 141 2.48 -26.27 22.44
C ALA A 141 3.81 -25.56 22.09
N PHE A 142 4.94 -26.22 22.43
CA PHE A 142 6.26 -25.62 22.38
C PHE A 142 7.12 -26.20 21.26
N TYR A 143 7.88 -25.33 20.61
CA TYR A 143 8.80 -25.66 19.53
C TYR A 143 10.23 -25.56 20.05
N ASP A 144 10.85 -26.70 20.36
CA ASP A 144 12.22 -26.72 20.89
C ASP A 144 13.26 -26.51 19.79
N ASP A 145 14.52 -26.32 20.20
CA ASP A 145 15.64 -26.19 19.28
C ASP A 145 15.86 -27.46 18.46
N VAL A 146 16.06 -27.27 17.16
CA VAL A 146 16.33 -28.34 16.20
C VAL A 146 17.51 -27.96 15.32
N SER A 147 18.27 -28.95 14.89
CA SER A 147 19.46 -28.79 14.05
C SER A 147 19.57 -29.88 12.99
N GLY A 148 20.50 -29.70 12.05
CA GLY A 148 20.83 -30.61 10.96
C GLY A 148 19.60 -31.00 10.15
N ASP A 149 19.52 -32.29 9.83
CA ASP A 149 18.43 -32.86 9.03
C ASP A 149 17.05 -32.68 9.67
N SER A 150 16.98 -32.61 11.00
CA SER A 150 15.71 -32.39 11.71
C SER A 150 15.17 -30.97 11.47
N LEU A 151 16.05 -29.97 11.48
CA LEU A 151 15.70 -28.59 11.14
C LEU A 151 15.26 -28.50 9.67
N PHE A 152 15.99 -29.11 8.74
CA PHE A 152 15.62 -29.12 7.32
C PHE A 152 14.29 -29.82 7.06
N HIS A 153 14.04 -30.95 7.73
CA HIS A 153 12.74 -31.63 7.68
C HIS A 153 11.62 -30.70 8.16
N ASN A 154 11.82 -30.04 9.30
CA ASN A 154 10.83 -29.13 9.87
C ASN A 154 10.54 -27.95 8.95
N LEU A 155 11.57 -27.30 8.39
CA LEU A 155 11.41 -26.21 7.41
C LEU A 155 10.59 -26.67 6.20
N ARG A 156 10.89 -27.85 5.64
CA ARG A 156 10.16 -28.40 4.49
C ARG A 156 8.71 -28.74 4.84
N GLN A 157 8.44 -29.29 6.03
CA GLN A 157 7.09 -29.57 6.50
C GLN A 157 6.27 -28.28 6.66
N VAL A 158 6.83 -27.28 7.34
CA VAL A 158 6.19 -25.98 7.54
C VAL A 158 5.93 -25.29 6.19
N TYR A 159 6.91 -25.25 5.29
CA TYR A 159 6.76 -24.70 3.94
C TYR A 159 5.60 -25.35 3.17
N ASN A 160 5.54 -26.68 3.11
CA ASN A 160 4.51 -27.36 2.33
C ASN A 160 3.10 -27.19 2.93
N LYS A 161 3.00 -27.17 4.27
CA LYS A 161 1.74 -26.88 4.96
C LYS A 161 1.29 -25.45 4.70
N MET A 162 2.22 -24.50 4.75
CA MET A 162 1.93 -23.11 4.41
C MET A 162 1.52 -22.95 2.94
N LEU A 163 2.24 -23.58 2.02
CA LEU A 163 1.91 -23.53 0.59
C LEU A 163 0.49 -24.08 0.33
N SER A 164 0.14 -25.19 0.97
CA SER A 164 -1.19 -25.79 0.86
C SER A 164 -2.27 -24.90 1.47
N PHE A 165 -2.02 -24.31 2.64
CA PHE A 165 -2.95 -23.39 3.29
C PHE A 165 -3.25 -22.16 2.44
N LYS A 166 -2.23 -21.59 1.79
CA LYS A 166 -2.38 -20.51 0.80
C LYS A 166 -3.18 -20.97 -0.41
N ALA A 167 -2.87 -22.14 -0.97
CA ALA A 167 -3.56 -22.68 -2.16
C ALA A 167 -5.06 -22.92 -1.92
N LEU A 168 -5.45 -23.22 -0.67
CA LEU A 168 -6.85 -23.38 -0.25
C LEU A 168 -7.55 -22.05 0.09
N GLY A 169 -6.86 -20.91 -0.06
CA GLY A 169 -7.44 -19.59 0.21
C GLY A 169 -7.54 -19.23 1.69
N PHE A 170 -6.67 -19.78 2.54
CA PHE A 170 -6.63 -19.52 3.98
C PHE A 170 -7.93 -19.90 4.73
N PRO A 171 -8.40 -21.16 4.62
CA PRO A 171 -9.75 -21.57 5.04
C PRO A 171 -10.11 -21.26 6.49
N SER A 172 -9.17 -21.35 7.44
CA SER A 172 -9.41 -21.04 8.86
C SER A 172 -9.43 -19.54 9.19
N LEU A 173 -9.01 -18.67 8.27
CA LEU A 173 -9.16 -17.22 8.39
C LEU A 173 -10.51 -16.73 7.82
N GLN A 174 -11.23 -17.59 7.11
CA GLN A 174 -12.57 -17.31 6.59
C GLN A 174 -13.68 -17.60 7.62
N GLU A 175 -13.38 -18.32 8.71
CA GLU A 175 -14.35 -18.75 9.73
C GLU A 175 -14.53 -17.78 10.93
N THR A 176 -13.97 -16.57 10.91
CA THR A 176 -14.23 -15.53 11.93
C THR A 176 -15.50 -14.69 11.70
N ILE A 177 -16.46 -15.21 10.91
CA ILE A 177 -17.86 -14.79 10.99
C ILE A 177 -18.73 -16.01 11.34
N PRO A 178 -18.85 -16.40 12.62
CA PRO A 178 -19.82 -17.39 13.03
C PRO A 178 -21.24 -16.79 12.95
N GLN A 179 -22.08 -17.33 12.07
CA GLN A 179 -23.52 -17.17 12.21
C GLN A 179 -23.99 -17.89 13.49
N GLY A 180 -24.25 -17.16 14.57
CA GLY A 180 -25.06 -17.67 15.69
C GLY A 180 -24.52 -17.58 17.12
N ALA A 181 -23.39 -16.90 17.40
CA ALA A 181 -23.00 -16.60 18.78
C ALA A 181 -23.63 -15.27 19.28
N PRO A 182 -23.93 -15.09 20.59
CA PRO A 182 -24.45 -13.83 21.11
C PRO A 182 -23.43 -12.72 20.84
N MET A 183 -23.79 -11.79 19.96
CA MET A 183 -22.96 -10.64 19.59
C MET A 183 -22.69 -9.77 20.82
N VAL A 184 -21.47 -9.79 21.35
CA VAL A 184 -20.87 -8.54 21.82
C VAL A 184 -20.34 -7.87 20.55
N GLN A 185 -21.20 -7.04 19.97
CA GLN A 185 -20.87 -6.25 18.80
C GLN A 185 -19.82 -5.21 19.23
N ILE A 186 -18.53 -5.53 19.11
CA ILE A 186 -17.51 -4.50 19.04
C ILE A 186 -17.58 -3.96 17.62
N THR A 187 -18.56 -3.10 17.39
CA THR A 187 -18.56 -2.22 16.23
C THR A 187 -17.39 -1.26 16.46
N ASN A 188 -16.21 -1.59 15.93
CA ASN A 188 -15.23 -0.55 15.66
C ASN A 188 -15.76 0.25 14.48
N THR A 189 -16.71 1.15 14.76
CA THR A 189 -16.97 2.28 13.90
C THR A 189 -15.73 3.15 14.05
N ASN A 190 -14.70 2.84 13.27
CA ASN A 190 -13.60 3.77 13.08
C ASN A 190 -14.20 4.91 12.23
N GLU A 191 -14.98 5.77 12.87
CA GLU A 191 -15.16 7.12 12.41
C GLU A 191 -13.75 7.72 12.48
N ASN A 192 -13.01 7.62 11.38
CA ASN A 192 -11.97 8.58 11.09
C ASN A 192 -12.69 9.93 10.99
N LYS A 193 -12.99 10.54 12.14
CA LYS A 193 -13.13 11.98 12.28
C LYS A 193 -11.74 12.51 11.99
N ILE A 194 -11.41 12.61 10.71
CA ILE A 194 -10.44 13.59 10.27
C ILE A 194 -11.12 14.91 10.64
N ASP A 195 -10.83 15.42 11.84
CA ASP A 195 -11.18 16.77 12.24
C ASP A 195 -10.31 17.70 11.40
N ILE A 196 -10.75 17.90 10.15
CA ILE A 196 -10.18 18.86 9.22
C ILE A 196 -10.62 20.24 9.71
N ASN A 197 -10.00 20.70 10.80
CA ASN A 197 -10.24 22.02 11.38
C ASN A 197 -9.39 23.09 10.64
N ILE A 198 -9.42 23.07 9.30
CA ILE A 198 -8.81 24.10 8.47
C ILE A 198 -9.90 24.95 7.86
N SER A 199 -9.88 26.27 8.08
CA SER A 199 -10.86 27.15 7.49
C SER A 199 -10.44 27.55 6.07
N PHE A 200 -11.41 27.93 5.23
CA PHE A 200 -11.14 28.55 3.93
C PHE A 200 -10.20 29.77 4.06
N ASN A 201 -10.31 30.53 5.16
CA ASN A 201 -9.46 31.68 5.42
C ASN A 201 -8.00 31.29 5.75
N ASP A 202 -7.78 30.16 6.41
CA ASP A 202 -6.42 29.67 6.67
C ASP A 202 -5.73 29.26 5.37
N VAL A 203 -6.49 28.65 4.45
CA VAL A 203 -5.98 28.27 3.13
C VAL A 203 -5.70 29.50 2.27
N ARG A 204 -6.59 30.52 2.25
CA ARG A 204 -6.32 31.80 1.56
C ARG A 204 -5.02 32.42 2.03
N ARG A 205 -4.84 32.55 3.35
CA ARG A 205 -3.61 33.09 3.94
C ARG A 205 -2.38 32.27 3.56
N LYS A 206 -2.50 30.94 3.47
CA LYS A 206 -1.39 30.08 3.06
C LYS A 206 -0.99 30.35 1.61
N ILE A 207 -1.95 30.50 0.69
CA ILE A 207 -1.71 30.82 -0.72
C ILE A 207 -1.09 32.21 -0.88
N GLU A 208 -1.63 33.23 -0.19
CA GLU A 208 -1.12 34.60 -0.23
C GLU A 208 0.35 34.71 0.22
N ASN A 209 0.82 33.80 1.08
CA ASN A 209 2.19 33.77 1.57
C ASN A 209 3.14 32.85 0.76
N MET A 210 2.69 32.28 -0.36
CA MET A 210 3.56 31.47 -1.23
C MET A 210 4.43 32.38 -2.11
N SER A 211 5.71 32.53 -1.75
CA SER A 211 6.68 33.33 -2.53
C SER A 211 7.05 32.74 -3.90
N ALA A 212 6.59 31.51 -4.19
CA ALA A 212 6.89 30.79 -5.43
C ALA A 212 5.88 31.06 -6.56
N LEU A 213 4.76 31.74 -6.29
CA LEU A 213 3.67 31.98 -7.24
C LEU A 213 3.62 33.47 -7.64
N PRO A 214 3.43 33.80 -8.93
CA PRO A 214 3.14 35.16 -9.37
C PRO A 214 1.79 35.66 -8.82
N ASP A 215 1.65 36.97 -8.60
CA ASP A 215 0.42 37.59 -8.07
C ASP A 215 -0.84 37.22 -8.86
N ALA A 216 -0.74 37.14 -10.20
CA ALA A 216 -1.85 36.76 -11.06
C ALA A 216 -2.32 35.30 -10.83
N GLU A 217 -1.39 34.41 -10.49
CA GLU A 217 -1.70 33.01 -10.17
C GLU A 217 -2.30 32.89 -8.76
N ILE A 218 -1.80 33.70 -7.81
CA ILE A 218 -2.39 33.81 -6.46
C ILE A 218 -3.86 34.25 -6.56
N GLU A 219 -4.17 35.29 -7.34
CA GLU A 219 -5.55 35.76 -7.55
C GLU A 219 -6.45 34.67 -8.17
N GLU A 220 -5.94 33.93 -9.15
CA GLU A 220 -6.67 32.82 -9.77
C GLU A 220 -7.01 31.72 -8.75
N ILE A 221 -6.05 31.37 -7.89
CA ILE A 221 -6.24 30.38 -6.82
C ILE A 221 -7.26 30.88 -5.80
N LEU A 222 -7.17 32.14 -5.38
CA LEU A 222 -8.13 32.74 -4.45
C LEU A 222 -9.56 32.71 -5.02
N HIS A 223 -9.73 33.01 -6.30
CA HIS A 223 -11.03 32.89 -6.96
C HIS A 223 -11.56 31.45 -6.98
N LYS A 224 -10.69 30.46 -7.15
CA LYS A 224 -11.08 29.03 -7.08
C LYS A 224 -11.42 28.58 -5.67
N ILE A 225 -10.77 29.13 -4.64
CA ILE A 225 -11.15 28.94 -3.24
C ILE A 225 -12.57 29.48 -3.00
N ASP A 226 -12.90 30.66 -3.56
CA ASP A 226 -14.26 31.24 -3.44
C ASP A 226 -15.33 30.37 -4.12
N GLU A 227 -15.03 29.85 -5.31
CA GLU A 227 -15.90 28.92 -6.02
C GLU A 227 -16.15 27.64 -5.20
N LEU A 228 -15.08 27.06 -4.65
CA LEU A 228 -15.18 25.88 -3.80
C LEU A 228 -15.95 26.17 -2.49
N GLU A 229 -15.72 27.31 -1.86
CA GLU A 229 -16.43 27.72 -0.64
C GLU A 229 -17.95 27.82 -0.88
N LYS A 230 -18.34 28.38 -2.03
CA LYS A 230 -19.75 28.44 -2.44
C LYS A 230 -20.36 27.04 -2.61
N ILE A 231 -19.64 26.10 -3.22
CA ILE A 231 -20.11 24.71 -3.40
C ILE A 231 -20.23 23.99 -2.06
N VAL A 232 -19.22 24.10 -1.20
CA VAL A 232 -19.20 23.44 0.12
C VAL A 232 -20.34 23.98 1.00
N LYS A 233 -20.55 25.30 1.02
CA LYS A 233 -21.61 25.95 1.80
C LYS A 233 -23.00 25.89 1.16
N SER A 234 -23.15 25.36 -0.06
CA SER A 234 -24.47 25.27 -0.70
C SER A 234 -25.41 24.33 0.07
N SER A 235 -26.71 24.50 -0.10
CA SER A 235 -27.73 23.58 0.43
C SER A 235 -27.93 22.34 -0.45
N ASP A 236 -27.10 22.15 -1.47
CA ASP A 236 -27.22 21.02 -2.38
C ASP A 236 -26.93 19.69 -1.66
N ARG A 237 -27.51 18.61 -2.17
CA ARG A 237 -27.19 17.26 -1.70
C ARG A 237 -25.74 16.93 -2.03
N LYS A 238 -25.08 16.13 -1.19
CA LYS A 238 -23.69 15.68 -1.35
C LYS A 238 -23.32 15.31 -2.80
N SER A 239 -24.11 14.47 -3.45
CA SER A 239 -23.86 14.03 -4.83
C SER A 239 -23.81 15.20 -5.82
N LYS A 240 -24.65 16.22 -5.64
CA LYS A 240 -24.70 17.40 -6.50
C LYS A 240 -23.52 18.35 -6.24
N LYS A 241 -23.09 18.48 -4.98
CA LYS A 241 -21.85 19.19 -4.64
C LYS A 241 -20.64 18.53 -5.30
N TRP A 242 -20.55 17.21 -5.24
CA TRP A 242 -19.50 16.43 -5.92
C TRP A 242 -19.56 16.55 -7.44
N GLU A 243 -20.74 16.72 -8.03
CA GLU A 243 -20.87 16.99 -9.46
C GLU A 243 -20.34 18.38 -9.82
N ASN A 244 -20.75 19.40 -9.06
CA ASN A 244 -20.36 20.80 -9.29
C ASN A 244 -18.85 21.03 -9.07
N VAL A 245 -18.24 20.32 -8.12
CA VAL A 245 -16.82 20.48 -7.79
C VAL A 245 -15.87 19.81 -8.81
N LYS A 246 -16.37 18.96 -9.72
CA LYS A 246 -15.51 18.25 -10.71
C LYS A 246 -14.65 19.21 -11.53
N GLY A 247 -15.20 20.36 -11.91
CA GLY A 247 -14.46 21.40 -12.63
C GLY A 247 -13.32 22.00 -11.81
N VAL A 248 -13.55 22.20 -10.51
CA VAL A 248 -12.53 22.68 -9.56
C VAL A 248 -11.47 21.60 -9.34
N ILE A 249 -11.84 20.32 -9.17
CA ILE A 249 -10.88 19.22 -9.01
C ILE A 249 -9.99 19.10 -10.25
N LYS A 250 -10.59 19.15 -11.45
CA LYS A 250 -9.82 19.11 -12.70
C LYS A 250 -8.85 20.28 -12.79
N TRP A 251 -9.32 21.49 -12.47
CA TRP A 251 -8.46 22.67 -12.45
C TRP A 251 -7.33 22.56 -11.42
N ILE A 252 -7.58 22.03 -10.22
CA ILE A 252 -6.54 21.78 -9.21
C ILE A 252 -5.49 20.80 -9.73
N ALA A 253 -5.94 19.75 -10.44
CA ALA A 253 -5.04 18.76 -11.03
C ALA A 253 -4.17 19.33 -12.17
N ASP A 254 -4.64 20.40 -12.83
CA ASP A 254 -3.89 21.14 -13.85
C ASP A 254 -2.92 22.17 -13.23
N LYS A 255 -2.96 22.37 -11.90
CA LYS A 255 -2.04 23.26 -11.15
C LYS A 255 -0.91 22.48 -10.46
N GLY A 256 0.10 23.22 -10.01
CA GLY A 256 1.26 22.68 -9.30
C GLY A 256 0.91 22.02 -7.96
N VAL A 257 1.81 21.15 -7.49
CA VAL A 257 1.62 20.30 -6.29
C VAL A 257 1.28 21.12 -5.04
N ASP A 258 1.91 22.29 -4.85
CA ASP A 258 1.68 23.14 -3.67
C ASP A 258 0.24 23.64 -3.58
N VAL A 259 -0.38 23.94 -4.72
CA VAL A 259 -1.78 24.36 -4.82
C VAL A 259 -2.70 23.18 -4.50
N GLY A 260 -2.38 21.98 -5.02
CA GLY A 260 -3.10 20.75 -4.71
C GLY A 260 -3.09 20.42 -3.21
N ILE A 261 -1.93 20.46 -2.57
CA ILE A 261 -1.78 20.22 -1.12
C ILE A 261 -2.58 21.24 -0.30
N ALA A 262 -2.58 22.51 -0.71
CA ALA A 262 -3.29 23.56 0.00
C ALA A 262 -4.82 23.41 -0.09
N LEU A 263 -5.35 22.99 -1.24
CA LEU A 263 -6.79 22.97 -1.51
C LEU A 263 -7.48 21.63 -1.19
N LEU A 264 -6.73 20.52 -1.17
CA LEU A 264 -7.28 19.18 -0.93
C LEU A 264 -8.07 19.06 0.38
N PRO A 265 -7.63 19.62 1.52
CA PRO A 265 -8.42 19.61 2.75
C PRO A 265 -9.80 20.29 2.62
N LEU A 266 -9.95 21.30 1.77
CA LEU A 266 -11.22 21.99 1.56
C LEU A 266 -12.23 21.11 0.80
N LEU A 267 -11.76 20.27 -0.13
CA LEU A 267 -12.61 19.30 -0.85
C LEU A 267 -13.21 18.26 0.10
N LEU A 268 -12.45 17.85 1.12
CA LEU A 268 -12.89 16.90 2.13
C LEU A 268 -13.98 17.47 3.07
N GLN A 269 -14.24 18.79 3.04
CA GLN A 269 -15.34 19.42 3.76
C GLN A 269 -16.70 19.27 3.07
N ILE A 270 -16.77 18.68 1.87
CA ILE A 270 -18.02 18.39 1.17
C ILE A 270 -18.79 17.28 1.90
N LYS A 271 -19.82 17.70 2.65
CA LYS A 271 -20.78 16.83 3.35
C LYS A 271 -22.05 16.60 2.55
#